data_AF-A0AB35YLL4-F1
#
_entry.id   AF-A0AB35YLL4-F1
#
_cell.length_a   1.000
_cell.length_b   1.000
_cell.length_c   1.000
_cell.angle_alpha   90.00
_cell.angle_beta   90.00
_cell.angle_gamma   90.00
#
_symmetry.space_group_name_H-M   'P 1'
#
loop_
_entity.id
_entity.type
_entity.pdbx_description
1 polymer ?
#
loop_
_entity_poly.entity_id
_entity_poly.type
_entity_poly.pdbx_seq_one_letter_code
_entity_poly.pdbx_strand_id
1 'polypeptide(L)'
;MSVFSLGICDIGKIPANRKQFLKPYHKDGLTARAVSFRDDDRTTWRSFREGQANDVAELQEFLFKAGFMPRGVIDGIFDYVTQAAARLFQEYIRTIDPDGDPSMVPDGIVGTITMKHVERWKSQGIVADWDTSKAQNPSKEYGDWIKLLNKSKEHYKANPGPIMKAVNAFGNTHSTIKAPDWNFTTDEIHLIGIRRKQDKSEANRRANDDLFVLLLNGLVFKFWGSTDPSKNMVGTRRNAPFLVEGQHKYRFGWHKISVEKKIYRALKPYDPAGVIILRDLNRDHALTPHDLTVAGSNSLELNNSINIHWSGMGQSNWSAGCQVIVGKNYINNKNELVDCSKFASTAYSQLNSASKKTKGAYNVLADLIVCYSKPGVDYVLYTLGREESLDLDANFGSNYAISALRKMNPSAI
;
A
#
# COMPACT_ATOMS: atom_id res chain seq x y z
N MET A 1 -7.41 10.53 31.64
CA MET A 1 -7.55 10.75 30.19
C MET A 1 -8.17 9.52 29.56
N SER A 2 -9.19 9.72 28.74
CA SER A 2 -9.80 8.72 27.87
C SER A 2 -8.77 8.19 26.86
N VAL A 3 -8.84 6.89 26.53
CA VAL A 3 -8.00 6.27 25.49
C VAL A 3 -8.83 6.22 24.21
N PHE A 4 -8.39 6.90 23.14
CA PHE A 4 -9.11 6.88 21.86
C PHE A 4 -8.62 5.74 20.96
N SER A 5 -9.58 5.07 20.33
CA SER A 5 -9.34 3.93 19.45
C SER A 5 -10.56 3.68 18.58
N LEU A 6 -10.35 2.86 17.54
CA LEU A 6 -11.35 2.50 16.54
C LEU A 6 -12.72 2.16 17.15
N GLY A 7 -13.76 2.86 16.67
CA GLY A 7 -15.15 2.73 17.09
C GLY A 7 -15.60 3.64 18.24
N ILE A 8 -14.71 4.39 18.88
CA ILE A 8 -15.12 5.42 19.85
C ILE A 8 -15.75 6.59 19.09
N CYS A 9 -16.87 7.10 19.59
CA CYS A 9 -17.61 8.23 19.00
C CYS A 9 -17.89 9.27 20.08
N ASP A 10 -17.91 10.55 19.72
CA ASP A 10 -18.44 11.61 20.59
C ASP A 10 -19.93 11.38 20.91
N ILE A 11 -20.43 12.04 21.95
CA ILE A 11 -21.81 11.85 22.42
C ILE A 11 -22.80 12.13 21.29
N GLY A 12 -23.71 11.19 21.04
CA GLY A 12 -24.72 11.32 19.99
C GLY A 12 -24.18 11.21 18.55
N LYS A 13 -22.91 10.86 18.34
CA LYS A 13 -22.31 10.69 17.00
C LYS A 13 -22.34 9.26 16.46
N ILE A 14 -22.82 8.28 17.24
CA ILE A 14 -22.99 6.92 16.71
C ILE A 14 -23.94 6.95 15.51
N PRO A 15 -23.54 6.44 14.32
CA PRO A 15 -24.41 6.45 13.15
C PRO A 15 -25.68 5.62 13.38
N ALA A 16 -26.85 6.22 13.09
CA ALA A 16 -28.13 5.52 13.15
C ALA A 16 -28.15 4.26 12.26
N ASN A 17 -27.51 4.33 11.08
CA ASN A 17 -27.32 3.19 10.18
C ASN A 17 -25.83 2.83 10.03
N ARG A 18 -25.32 2.03 10.97
CA ARG A 18 -23.93 1.55 11.01
C ARG A 18 -23.51 0.80 9.75
N LYS A 19 -24.41 0.02 9.15
CA LYS A 19 -24.12 -0.73 7.91
C LYS A 19 -23.90 0.21 6.74
N GLN A 20 -24.74 1.24 6.61
CA GLN A 20 -24.58 2.25 5.57
C GLN A 20 -23.30 3.05 5.77
N PHE A 21 -22.97 3.42 7.02
CA PHE A 21 -21.70 4.08 7.34
C PHE A 21 -20.47 3.26 6.93
N LEU A 22 -20.48 1.94 7.20
CA LEU A 22 -19.34 1.06 6.89
C LEU A 22 -19.28 0.61 5.42
N LYS A 23 -20.33 0.81 4.62
CA LYS A 23 -20.44 0.36 3.22
C LYS A 23 -19.23 0.74 2.34
N PRO A 24 -18.62 1.94 2.45
CA PRO A 24 -17.43 2.28 1.66
C PRO A 24 -16.22 1.39 1.98
N TYR A 25 -16.13 0.89 3.21
CA TYR A 25 -14.99 0.08 3.68
C TYR A 25 -15.27 -1.41 3.56
N HIS A 26 -16.52 -1.83 3.75
CA HIS A 26 -16.94 -3.23 3.90
C HIS A 26 -17.65 -3.71 2.64
N LYS A 27 -16.89 -3.89 1.57
CA LYS A 27 -17.42 -4.27 0.25
C LYS A 27 -17.42 -5.79 -0.01
N ASP A 28 -16.57 -6.54 0.70
CA ASP A 28 -16.19 -7.90 0.29
C ASP A 28 -16.32 -8.94 1.42
N GLY A 29 -16.77 -10.16 1.08
CA GLY A 29 -16.76 -11.35 1.95
C GLY A 29 -17.35 -11.15 3.35
N LEU A 30 -16.67 -11.66 4.38
CA LEU A 30 -17.12 -11.56 5.78
C LEU A 30 -17.34 -10.11 6.24
N THR A 31 -16.68 -9.12 5.63
CA THR A 31 -16.86 -7.71 6.02
C THR A 31 -18.17 -7.12 5.50
N ALA A 32 -18.70 -7.58 4.36
CA ALA A 32 -19.85 -6.96 3.69
C ALA A 32 -21.16 -6.92 4.50
N ARG A 33 -21.25 -7.73 5.56
CA ARG A 33 -22.41 -7.79 6.47
C ARG A 33 -22.11 -7.24 7.87
N ALA A 34 -20.88 -6.83 8.14
CA ALA A 34 -20.47 -6.36 9.46
C ALA A 34 -21.05 -4.98 9.77
N VAL A 35 -21.33 -4.75 11.05
CA VAL A 35 -21.85 -3.49 11.61
C VAL A 35 -20.90 -2.88 12.66
N SER A 36 -19.68 -3.40 12.69
CA SER A 36 -18.59 -3.03 13.59
C SER A 36 -17.33 -2.90 12.78
N PHE A 37 -16.40 -2.04 13.19
CA PHE A 37 -15.11 -1.92 12.52
C PHE A 37 -14.26 -3.18 12.71
N ARG A 38 -13.45 -3.50 11.72
CA ARG A 38 -12.41 -4.53 11.76
C ARG A 38 -11.05 -3.91 12.09
N ASP A 39 -10.53 -4.12 13.30
CA ASP A 39 -9.15 -3.77 13.68
C ASP A 39 -8.22 -4.89 13.20
N ASP A 40 -7.45 -4.64 12.15
CA ASP A 40 -6.62 -5.66 11.51
C ASP A 40 -5.23 -5.83 12.12
N ASP A 41 -4.77 -4.92 12.96
CA ASP A 41 -3.57 -5.10 13.76
C ASP A 41 -3.84 -5.93 15.02
N ARG A 42 -5.09 -5.96 15.51
CA ARG A 42 -5.51 -6.76 16.68
C ARG A 42 -6.43 -7.92 16.32
N THR A 43 -6.74 -8.07 15.04
CA THR A 43 -7.68 -9.03 14.45
C THR A 43 -9.03 -9.15 15.19
N THR A 44 -9.55 -8.04 15.68
CA THR A 44 -10.79 -7.98 16.46
C THR A 44 -11.83 -7.09 15.80
N TRP A 45 -13.11 -7.35 16.09
CA TRP A 45 -14.19 -6.43 15.75
C TRP A 45 -14.36 -5.39 16.85
N ARG A 46 -14.54 -4.13 16.45
CA ARG A 46 -14.73 -2.97 17.33
C ARG A 46 -16.08 -2.35 17.03
N SER A 47 -17.04 -2.57 17.91
CA SER A 47 -18.34 -1.91 17.83
C SER A 47 -18.22 -0.40 18.02
N PHE A 48 -19.19 0.34 17.50
CA PHE A 48 -19.38 1.75 17.86
C PHE A 48 -19.68 1.86 19.35
N ARG A 49 -19.05 2.81 20.03
CA ARG A 49 -19.17 3.06 21.48
C ARG A 49 -19.16 4.56 21.72
N GLU A 50 -20.05 5.04 22.57
CA GLU A 50 -20.00 6.45 23.00
C GLU A 50 -18.79 6.63 23.92
N GLY A 51 -18.02 7.68 23.63
CA GLY A 51 -16.94 8.19 24.46
C GLY A 51 -17.44 9.30 25.38
N GLN A 52 -16.55 10.20 25.75
CA GLN A 52 -16.86 11.39 26.55
C GLN A 52 -16.89 12.61 25.62
N ALA A 53 -17.79 13.55 25.91
CA ALA A 53 -17.87 14.88 25.30
C ALA A 53 -17.59 14.90 23.77
N ASN A 54 -16.68 15.79 23.33
CA ASN A 54 -16.29 16.03 21.93
C ASN A 54 -14.81 15.67 21.67
N ASP A 55 -14.25 14.75 22.47
CA ASP A 55 -12.81 14.47 22.47
C ASP A 55 -12.30 13.95 21.11
N VAL A 56 -13.13 13.19 20.37
CA VAL A 56 -12.76 12.63 19.06
C VAL A 56 -12.69 13.73 18.00
N ALA A 57 -13.68 14.62 17.95
CA ALA A 57 -13.67 15.75 17.03
C ALA A 57 -12.46 16.67 17.27
N GLU A 58 -12.09 16.92 18.53
CA GLU A 58 -10.89 17.71 18.87
C GLU A 58 -9.59 17.04 18.39
N LEU A 59 -9.48 15.71 18.56
CA LEU A 59 -8.36 14.94 18.04
C LEU A 59 -8.32 14.98 16.50
N GLN A 60 -9.47 14.82 15.85
CA GLN A 60 -9.60 14.90 14.38
C GLN A 60 -9.17 16.29 13.87
N GLU A 61 -9.59 17.37 14.54
CA GLU A 61 -9.20 18.72 14.19
C GLU A 61 -7.69 18.94 14.33
N PHE A 62 -7.09 18.40 15.40
CA PHE A 62 -5.63 18.39 15.54
C PHE A 62 -4.95 17.64 14.39
N LEU A 63 -5.37 16.40 14.11
CA LEU A 63 -4.75 15.56 13.07
C LEU A 63 -4.88 16.19 11.69
N PHE A 64 -6.00 16.88 11.41
CA PHE A 64 -6.20 17.67 10.20
C PHE A 64 -5.20 18.82 10.13
N LYS A 65 -5.14 19.68 11.15
CA LYS A 65 -4.26 20.87 11.18
C LYS A 65 -2.77 20.52 11.21
N ALA A 66 -2.41 19.43 11.86
CA ALA A 66 -1.04 18.93 11.95
C ALA A 66 -0.58 18.22 10.66
N GLY A 67 -1.50 18.00 9.71
CA GLY A 67 -1.17 17.49 8.38
C GLY A 67 -1.28 15.98 8.18
N PHE A 68 -1.80 15.23 9.16
CA PHE A 68 -1.91 13.76 9.08
C PHE A 68 -3.25 13.27 8.53
N MET A 69 -4.24 14.16 8.48
CA MET A 69 -5.59 13.85 8.01
C MET A 69 -6.10 14.92 7.04
N PRO A 70 -5.33 15.34 6.01
CA PRO A 70 -5.63 16.53 5.20
C PRO A 70 -6.96 16.44 4.43
N ARG A 71 -7.53 15.24 4.29
CA ARG A 71 -8.78 14.95 3.58
C ARG A 71 -9.84 14.26 4.45
N GLY A 72 -9.56 14.07 5.74
CA GLY A 72 -10.52 13.43 6.64
C GLY A 72 -11.66 14.34 7.06
N VAL A 73 -12.71 13.73 7.59
CA VAL A 73 -13.89 14.42 8.09
C VAL A 73 -13.75 14.59 9.61
N ILE A 74 -14.16 15.75 10.12
CA ILE A 74 -14.30 16.01 11.55
C ILE A 74 -15.77 15.75 11.90
N ASP A 75 -16.09 14.50 12.26
CA ASP A 75 -17.44 14.04 12.55
C ASP A 75 -17.63 13.51 13.98
N GLY A 76 -16.54 13.43 14.74
CA GLY A 76 -16.53 12.86 16.09
C GLY A 76 -16.58 11.32 16.09
N ILE A 77 -16.25 10.65 15.00
CA ILE A 77 -16.20 9.18 14.91
C ILE A 77 -14.76 8.73 14.69
N PHE A 78 -14.19 7.98 15.64
CA PHE A 78 -12.85 7.40 15.50
C PHE A 78 -12.92 6.20 14.56
N ASP A 79 -12.91 6.49 13.27
CA ASP A 79 -13.07 5.53 12.18
C ASP A 79 -11.71 5.03 11.64
N TYR A 80 -11.71 4.41 10.46
CA TYR A 80 -10.49 3.91 9.83
C TYR A 80 -9.52 5.03 9.41
N VAL A 81 -10.04 6.17 8.97
CA VAL A 81 -9.23 7.32 8.55
C VAL A 81 -8.59 7.97 9.78
N THR A 82 -9.36 8.15 10.85
CA THR A 82 -8.86 8.68 12.13
C THR A 82 -7.78 7.77 12.73
N GLN A 83 -7.98 6.44 12.68
CA GLN A 83 -6.97 5.47 13.13
C GLN A 83 -5.69 5.53 12.28
N ALA A 84 -5.83 5.65 10.96
CA ALA A 84 -4.69 5.78 10.05
C ALA A 84 -3.91 7.07 10.34
N ALA A 85 -4.59 8.20 10.49
CA ALA A 85 -3.97 9.48 10.83
C ALA A 85 -3.26 9.44 12.19
N ALA A 86 -3.86 8.80 13.20
CA ALA A 86 -3.20 8.58 14.49
C ALA A 86 -1.91 7.74 14.35
N ARG A 87 -1.91 6.67 13.55
CA ARG A 87 -0.69 5.89 13.27
C ARG A 87 0.37 6.69 12.54
N LEU A 88 -0.02 7.50 11.56
CA LEU A 88 0.92 8.38 10.84
C LEU A 88 1.54 9.42 11.76
N PHE A 89 0.75 10.04 12.66
CA PHE A 89 1.27 10.93 13.68
C PHE A 89 2.27 10.22 14.60
N GLN A 90 1.90 9.06 15.13
CA GLN A 90 2.80 8.25 15.98
C GLN A 90 4.09 7.88 15.26
N GLU A 91 4.01 7.51 13.98
CA GLU A 91 5.18 7.19 13.17
C GLU A 91 6.07 8.42 12.95
N TYR A 92 5.48 9.59 12.69
CA TYR A 92 6.23 10.84 12.54
C TYR A 92 6.93 11.24 13.84
N ILE A 93 6.24 11.16 14.99
CA ILE A 93 6.82 11.39 16.32
C ILE A 93 8.01 10.46 16.56
N ARG A 94 7.94 9.20 16.12
CA ARG A 94 9.01 8.23 16.34
C ARG A 94 10.23 8.43 15.45
N THR A 95 10.04 9.00 14.26
CA THR A 95 11.04 8.90 13.18
C THR A 95 11.55 10.23 12.65
N ILE A 96 10.77 11.30 12.76
CA ILE A 96 11.09 12.60 12.14
C ILE A 96 11.14 13.72 13.19
N ASP A 97 10.27 13.69 14.19
CA ASP A 97 10.23 14.73 15.22
C ASP A 97 11.49 14.72 16.10
N PRO A 98 12.28 15.81 16.14
CA PRO A 98 13.51 15.86 16.94
C PRO A 98 13.25 15.76 18.45
N ASP A 99 12.08 16.19 18.91
CA ASP A 99 11.64 16.10 20.32
C ASP A 99 10.63 14.94 20.50
N GLY A 100 10.67 13.99 19.57
CA GLY A 100 9.80 12.83 19.51
C GLY A 100 10.14 11.72 20.50
N ASP A 101 9.47 10.58 20.35
CA ASP A 101 9.71 9.37 21.15
C ASP A 101 10.04 8.19 20.23
N PRO A 102 11.32 7.83 20.07
CA PRO A 102 11.74 6.74 19.18
C PRO A 102 11.28 5.35 19.65
N SER A 103 10.76 5.23 20.89
CA SER A 103 10.19 3.98 21.42
C SER A 103 8.70 3.81 21.13
N MET A 104 8.05 4.85 20.61
CA MET A 104 6.62 4.82 20.28
C MET A 104 6.29 3.68 19.31
N VAL A 105 5.13 3.04 19.48
CA VAL A 105 4.62 2.05 18.53
C VAL A 105 3.45 2.67 17.77
N PRO A 106 3.48 2.76 16.42
CA PRO A 106 2.39 3.31 15.64
C PRO A 106 1.23 2.30 15.53
N ASP A 107 0.44 2.20 16.60
CA ASP A 107 -0.62 1.19 16.77
C ASP A 107 -2.05 1.75 16.63
N GLY A 108 -2.18 3.06 16.43
CA GLY A 108 -3.42 3.78 16.20
C GLY A 108 -4.28 3.95 17.45
N ILE A 109 -3.73 3.67 18.64
CA ILE A 109 -4.36 3.95 19.92
C ILE A 109 -3.79 5.26 20.47
N VAL A 110 -4.67 6.21 20.75
CA VAL A 110 -4.30 7.50 21.33
C VAL A 110 -4.47 7.40 22.84
N GLY A 111 -3.38 7.02 23.52
CA GLY A 111 -3.27 7.02 24.98
C GLY A 111 -2.48 8.23 25.49
N THR A 112 -2.07 8.18 26.77
CA THR A 112 -1.39 9.30 27.46
C THR A 112 -0.14 9.79 26.74
N ILE A 113 0.70 8.89 26.21
CA ILE A 113 1.94 9.29 25.50
C ILE A 113 1.58 10.01 24.20
N THR A 114 0.69 9.44 23.38
CA THR A 114 0.24 10.09 22.14
C THR A 114 -0.36 11.47 22.45
N MET A 115 -1.25 11.58 23.45
CA MET A 115 -1.85 12.85 23.86
C MET A 115 -0.83 13.88 24.34
N LYS A 116 0.23 13.46 25.05
CA LYS A 116 1.32 14.36 25.44
C LYS A 116 1.97 15.03 24.21
N HIS A 117 2.21 14.27 23.14
CA HIS A 117 2.76 14.85 21.90
C HIS A 117 1.72 15.68 21.14
N VAL A 118 0.44 15.30 21.15
CA VAL A 118 -0.66 16.13 20.61
C VAL A 118 -0.67 17.50 21.27
N GLU A 119 -0.68 17.57 22.60
CA GLU A 119 -0.73 18.84 23.34
C GLU A 119 0.57 19.67 23.18
N ARG A 120 1.73 19.00 23.07
CA ARG A 120 2.98 19.70 22.72
C ARG A 120 2.89 20.33 21.34
N TRP A 121 2.44 19.58 20.32
CA TRP A 121 2.32 20.11 18.96
C TRP A 121 1.30 21.23 18.86
N LYS A 122 0.15 21.10 19.55
CA LYS A 122 -0.85 22.19 19.67
C LYS A 122 -0.25 23.46 20.26
N SER A 123 0.47 23.34 21.39
CA SER A 123 1.03 24.52 22.07
C SER A 123 2.18 25.18 21.31
N GLN A 124 2.91 24.43 20.48
CA GLN A 124 4.04 24.92 19.69
C GLN A 124 3.68 25.25 18.23
N GLY A 125 2.45 24.95 17.79
CA GLY A 125 2.01 25.16 16.41
C GLY A 125 2.76 24.30 15.38
N ILE A 126 3.17 23.09 15.75
CA ILE A 126 3.94 22.19 14.87
C ILE A 126 3.02 21.56 13.83
N VAL A 127 3.50 21.51 12.58
CA VAL A 127 2.86 20.86 11.44
C VAL A 127 3.87 19.94 10.77
N ALA A 128 3.42 18.76 10.32
CA ALA A 128 4.27 17.81 9.63
C ALA A 128 4.68 18.30 8.24
N ASP A 129 5.91 17.97 7.81
CA ASP A 129 6.36 18.21 6.44
C ASP A 129 5.70 17.29 5.40
N TRP A 130 4.82 16.38 5.85
CA TRP A 130 4.01 15.53 4.97
C TRP A 130 2.79 16.25 4.39
N ASP A 131 2.31 17.30 5.06
CA ASP A 131 1.23 18.13 4.54
C ASP A 131 1.78 19.21 3.62
N THR A 132 2.04 18.79 2.40
CA THR A 132 2.32 19.69 1.30
C THR A 132 1.02 20.16 0.62
N SER A 133 -0.15 20.20 1.28
CA SER A 133 -1.36 20.81 0.69
C SER A 133 -1.13 22.25 0.19
N LYS A 134 -0.01 22.87 0.60
CA LYS A 134 0.70 23.95 -0.09
C LYS A 134 1.64 23.42 -1.21
N ALA A 135 1.13 22.65 -2.17
CA ALA A 135 1.90 21.80 -3.11
C ALA A 135 2.70 22.60 -4.16
N GLN A 136 3.04 23.84 -3.86
CA GLN A 136 3.84 24.71 -4.71
C GLN A 136 5.28 24.23 -4.87
N ASN A 137 5.77 23.31 -4.03
CA ASN A 137 7.14 22.78 -4.10
C ASN A 137 7.19 21.25 -3.87
N PRO A 138 6.84 20.41 -4.86
CA PRO A 138 7.14 18.97 -4.78
C PRO A 138 8.64 18.73 -4.58
N SER A 139 9.00 17.61 -3.96
CA SER A 139 10.41 17.23 -3.87
C SER A 139 11.01 16.99 -5.25
N LYS A 140 12.31 17.24 -5.41
CA LYS A 140 13.01 16.98 -6.69
C LYS A 140 12.79 15.54 -7.17
N GLU A 141 12.93 14.58 -6.26
CA GLU A 141 12.76 13.15 -6.57
C GLU A 141 11.35 12.84 -7.07
N TYR A 142 10.31 13.46 -6.49
CA TYR A 142 8.93 13.32 -6.98
C TYR A 142 8.79 13.84 -8.42
N GLY A 143 9.33 15.03 -8.70
CA GLY A 143 9.30 15.60 -10.05
C GLY A 143 10.04 14.72 -11.07
N ASP A 144 11.19 14.17 -10.69
CA ASP A 144 11.95 13.24 -11.51
C ASP A 144 11.15 11.96 -11.80
N TRP A 145 10.43 11.42 -10.80
CA TRP A 145 9.57 10.25 -10.98
C TRP A 145 8.43 10.50 -11.97
N ILE A 146 7.72 11.62 -11.84
CA ILE A 146 6.63 11.97 -12.76
C ILE A 146 7.16 12.13 -14.19
N LYS A 147 8.34 12.74 -14.35
CA LYS A 147 9.01 12.84 -15.65
C LYS A 147 9.36 11.46 -16.22
N LEU A 148 9.95 10.56 -15.42
CA LEU A 148 10.28 9.21 -15.84
C LEU A 148 9.02 8.45 -16.27
N LEU A 149 7.93 8.49 -15.50
CA LEU A 149 6.69 7.78 -15.82
C LEU A 149 6.07 8.26 -17.14
N ASN A 150 6.08 9.57 -17.41
CA ASN A 150 5.63 10.11 -18.69
C ASN A 150 6.53 9.69 -19.86
N LYS A 151 7.85 9.65 -19.67
CA LYS A 151 8.77 9.09 -20.67
C LYS A 151 8.51 7.61 -20.93
N SER A 152 8.28 6.83 -19.88
CA SER A 152 7.91 5.42 -19.98
C SER A 152 6.62 5.24 -20.77
N LYS A 153 5.59 6.07 -20.52
CA LYS A 153 4.35 6.06 -21.31
C LYS A 153 4.62 6.20 -22.81
N GLU A 154 5.37 7.23 -23.19
CA GLU A 154 5.68 7.48 -24.60
C GLU A 154 6.56 6.36 -25.20
N HIS A 155 7.53 5.85 -24.43
CA HIS A 155 8.35 4.72 -24.84
C HIS A 155 7.50 3.48 -25.15
N TYR A 156 6.62 3.06 -24.24
CA TYR A 156 5.80 1.85 -24.40
C TYR A 156 4.66 2.01 -25.42
N LYS A 157 4.18 3.23 -25.65
CA LYS A 157 3.27 3.52 -26.77
C LYS A 157 3.95 3.35 -28.12
N ALA A 158 5.18 3.86 -28.26
CA ALA A 158 5.93 3.78 -29.51
C ALA A 158 6.55 2.38 -29.74
N ASN A 159 6.96 1.70 -28.67
CA ASN A 159 7.70 0.44 -28.72
C ASN A 159 7.04 -0.64 -27.84
N PRO A 160 5.78 -1.02 -28.10
CA PRO A 160 5.12 -2.03 -27.28
C PRO A 160 5.79 -3.39 -27.49
N GLY A 161 6.25 -4.00 -26.40
CA GLY A 161 6.73 -5.38 -26.39
C GLY A 161 5.61 -6.38 -26.73
N PRO A 162 5.92 -7.66 -26.99
CA PRO A 162 4.92 -8.66 -27.37
C PRO A 162 3.76 -8.79 -26.38
N ILE A 163 4.04 -8.79 -25.07
CA ILE A 163 3.02 -8.89 -24.02
C ILE A 163 2.12 -7.64 -24.03
N MET A 164 2.71 -6.44 -24.10
CA MET A 164 1.96 -5.18 -24.19
C MET A 164 1.07 -5.13 -25.45
N LYS A 165 1.55 -5.64 -26.60
CA LYS A 165 0.74 -5.75 -27.82
C LYS A 165 -0.48 -6.65 -27.59
N ALA A 166 -0.30 -7.80 -26.94
CA ALA A 166 -1.40 -8.70 -26.60
C ALA A 166 -2.40 -8.05 -25.62
N VAL A 167 -1.92 -7.34 -24.61
CA VAL A 167 -2.77 -6.58 -23.67
C VAL A 167 -3.56 -5.49 -24.38
N ASN A 168 -2.93 -4.73 -25.28
CA ASN A 168 -3.60 -3.67 -26.04
C ASN A 168 -4.68 -4.21 -26.98
N ALA A 169 -4.47 -5.42 -27.54
CA ALA A 169 -5.45 -6.12 -28.36
C ALA A 169 -6.57 -6.81 -27.53
N PHE A 170 -6.39 -6.94 -26.21
CA PHE A 170 -7.39 -7.56 -25.33
C PHE A 170 -8.65 -6.69 -25.25
N GLY A 171 -9.81 -7.29 -25.49
CA GLY A 171 -11.07 -6.57 -25.69
C GLY A 171 -11.52 -5.76 -24.46
N ASN A 172 -11.62 -6.41 -23.30
CA ASN A 172 -11.97 -5.76 -22.04
C ASN A 172 -10.89 -5.99 -20.99
N THR A 173 -10.25 -4.90 -20.56
CA THR A 173 -9.10 -4.94 -19.66
C THR A 173 -9.47 -4.71 -18.19
N HIS A 174 -10.73 -4.33 -17.90
CA HIS A 174 -11.26 -4.07 -16.55
C HIS A 174 -10.34 -3.17 -15.70
N SER A 175 -9.64 -3.72 -14.70
CA SER A 175 -8.73 -2.95 -13.86
C SER A 175 -7.36 -2.69 -14.50
N THR A 176 -7.01 -3.35 -15.60
CA THR A 176 -5.78 -3.06 -16.36
C THR A 176 -6.03 -1.91 -17.34
N ILE A 177 -5.10 -0.96 -17.40
CA ILE A 177 -5.16 0.24 -18.24
C ILE A 177 -4.17 0.09 -19.40
N LYS A 178 -4.65 0.30 -20.63
CA LYS A 178 -3.81 0.23 -21.84
C LYS A 178 -2.80 1.36 -21.88
N ALA A 179 -1.65 1.14 -22.52
CA ALA A 179 -0.54 2.11 -22.54
C ALA A 179 -0.93 3.54 -23.00
N PRO A 180 -1.78 3.74 -24.02
CA PRO A 180 -2.24 5.07 -24.41
C PRO A 180 -2.97 5.83 -23.29
N ASP A 181 -3.64 5.10 -22.40
CA ASP A 181 -4.55 5.65 -21.38
C ASP A 181 -3.90 5.75 -19.99
N TRP A 182 -2.62 5.41 -19.86
CA TRP A 182 -1.91 5.56 -18.58
C TRP A 182 -1.96 7.01 -18.09
N ASN A 183 -2.30 7.20 -16.82
CA ASN A 183 -2.39 8.52 -16.21
C ASN A 183 -1.27 8.72 -15.18
N PHE A 184 -0.51 9.81 -15.31
CA PHE A 184 0.56 10.20 -14.39
C PHE A 184 0.40 11.64 -13.88
N THR A 185 -0.84 12.11 -13.80
CA THR A 185 -1.14 13.41 -13.20
C THR A 185 -0.73 13.43 -11.72
N THR A 186 -0.24 14.58 -11.26
CA THR A 186 0.29 14.75 -9.90
C THR A 186 -0.79 14.82 -8.82
N ASP A 187 -2.04 14.82 -9.25
CA ASP A 187 -3.22 14.94 -8.42
C ASP A 187 -3.79 13.55 -8.03
N GLU A 188 -3.18 12.48 -8.54
CA GLU A 188 -3.46 11.08 -8.22
C GLU A 188 -2.37 10.49 -7.30
N ILE A 189 -2.72 9.45 -6.56
CA ILE A 189 -1.74 8.63 -5.84
C ILE A 189 -1.23 7.53 -6.77
N HIS A 190 0.09 7.46 -6.92
CA HIS A 190 0.76 6.43 -7.72
C HIS A 190 1.55 5.48 -6.83
N LEU A 191 1.31 4.18 -6.98
CA LEU A 191 2.19 3.15 -6.45
C LEU A 191 2.92 2.49 -7.62
N ILE A 192 4.24 2.48 -7.60
CA ILE A 192 5.06 1.95 -8.67
C ILE A 192 5.75 0.68 -8.16
N GLY A 193 5.49 -0.46 -8.77
CA GLY A 193 6.31 -1.66 -8.60
C GLY A 193 7.38 -1.71 -9.68
N ILE A 194 8.61 -2.01 -9.28
CA ILE A 194 9.74 -2.20 -10.19
C ILE A 194 10.15 -3.66 -10.08
N ARG A 195 9.75 -4.44 -11.08
CA ARG A 195 10.10 -5.86 -11.14
C ARG A 195 11.51 -6.03 -11.65
N ARG A 196 12.30 -6.80 -10.92
CA ARG A 196 13.70 -7.09 -11.23
C ARG A 196 13.84 -8.52 -11.75
N LYS A 197 14.75 -8.73 -12.71
CA LYS A 197 15.13 -10.08 -13.20
C LYS A 197 13.94 -10.96 -13.65
N GLN A 198 12.89 -10.35 -14.19
CA GLN A 198 11.66 -11.06 -14.59
C GLN A 198 11.88 -12.18 -15.60
N ASP A 199 12.84 -12.01 -16.51
CA ASP A 199 13.11 -12.96 -17.60
C ASP A 199 14.09 -14.07 -17.17
N LYS A 200 14.64 -14.00 -15.95
CA LYS A 200 15.56 -15.03 -15.44
C LYS A 200 14.75 -16.15 -14.82
N SER A 201 14.84 -17.36 -15.39
CA SER A 201 14.31 -18.57 -14.76
C SER A 201 14.97 -18.76 -13.39
N GLU A 202 14.16 -18.89 -12.34
CA GLU A 202 14.64 -19.18 -11.00
C GLU A 202 14.20 -20.57 -10.55
N ALA A 203 15.17 -21.49 -10.49
CA ALA A 203 14.91 -22.90 -10.18
C ALA A 203 14.28 -23.11 -8.78
N ASN A 204 14.64 -22.26 -7.80
CA ASN A 204 14.43 -22.56 -6.38
C ASN A 204 13.54 -21.57 -5.63
N ARG A 205 13.70 -20.24 -5.76
CA ARG A 205 12.91 -19.25 -5.00
C ARG A 205 13.14 -17.78 -5.38
N ARG A 206 12.10 -17.09 -5.87
CA ARG A 206 12.05 -15.62 -5.99
C ARG A 206 12.24 -14.94 -4.63
N ALA A 207 13.24 -14.06 -4.55
CA ALA A 207 13.51 -13.27 -3.37
C ALA A 207 12.49 -12.13 -3.20
N ASN A 208 12.51 -11.49 -2.03
CA ASN A 208 11.89 -10.18 -1.85
C ASN A 208 12.91 -9.13 -2.28
N ASP A 209 13.17 -9.03 -3.58
CA ASP A 209 14.19 -8.15 -4.17
C ASP A 209 13.61 -7.16 -5.20
N ASP A 210 12.32 -6.86 -5.12
CA ASP A 210 11.66 -5.81 -5.92
C ASP A 210 11.47 -4.52 -5.11
N LEU A 211 11.49 -3.39 -5.81
CA LEU A 211 11.28 -2.06 -5.24
C LEU A 211 9.84 -1.59 -5.49
N PHE A 212 9.24 -1.00 -4.47
CA PHE A 212 7.97 -0.29 -4.56
C PHE A 212 8.18 1.18 -4.23
N VAL A 213 7.60 2.09 -5.00
CA VAL A 213 7.70 3.54 -4.79
C VAL A 213 6.30 4.13 -4.72
N LEU A 214 5.99 4.82 -3.63
CA LEU A 214 4.73 5.51 -3.44
C LEU A 214 4.95 7.00 -3.68
N LEU A 215 4.20 7.56 -4.63
CA LEU A 215 4.17 8.98 -4.96
C LEU A 215 2.82 9.54 -4.52
N LEU A 216 2.84 10.49 -3.59
CA LEU A 216 1.66 11.20 -3.13
C LEU A 216 2.06 12.57 -2.63
N ASN A 217 1.23 13.59 -2.88
CA ASN A 217 1.42 14.93 -2.32
C ASN A 217 2.85 15.49 -2.53
N GLY A 218 3.47 15.27 -3.69
CA GLY A 218 4.85 15.74 -3.94
C GLY A 218 5.97 14.99 -3.17
N LEU A 219 5.63 13.94 -2.43
CA LEU A 219 6.52 13.13 -1.60
C LEU A 219 6.78 11.76 -2.23
N VAL A 220 7.92 11.18 -1.87
CA VAL A 220 8.34 9.85 -2.33
C VAL A 220 8.64 8.97 -1.12
N PHE A 221 7.99 7.82 -1.03
CA PHE A 221 8.31 6.77 -0.06
C PHE A 221 8.70 5.50 -0.80
N LYS A 222 9.68 4.75 -0.28
CA LYS A 222 10.16 3.52 -0.93
C LYS A 222 10.00 2.33 0.00
N PHE A 223 9.46 1.25 -0.55
CA PHE A 223 9.22 -0.01 0.14
C PHE A 223 9.82 -1.14 -0.69
N TRP A 224 9.86 -2.35 -0.15
CA TRP A 224 10.41 -3.49 -0.86
C TRP A 224 9.58 -4.74 -0.61
N GLY A 225 9.75 -5.72 -1.49
CA GLY A 225 9.03 -6.98 -1.40
C GLY A 225 9.18 -7.77 -2.69
N SER A 226 8.09 -8.35 -3.19
CA SER A 226 8.11 -9.11 -4.43
C SER A 226 6.88 -8.85 -5.27
N THR A 227 7.08 -8.75 -6.57
CA THR A 227 6.08 -8.62 -7.62
C THR A 227 5.81 -9.95 -8.33
N ASP A 228 6.60 -10.97 -7.99
CA ASP A 228 6.61 -12.26 -8.65
C ASP A 228 5.90 -13.35 -7.83
N PRO A 229 5.20 -14.28 -8.51
CA PRO A 229 4.70 -15.49 -7.87
C PRO A 229 5.85 -16.35 -7.34
N SER A 230 5.72 -16.78 -6.09
CA SER A 230 6.57 -17.78 -5.47
C SER A 230 6.10 -19.18 -5.84
N LYS A 231 7.01 -20.01 -6.38
CA LYS A 231 6.76 -21.42 -6.72
C LYS A 231 6.13 -22.21 -5.56
N ASN A 232 6.59 -21.97 -4.34
CA ASN A 232 6.09 -22.62 -3.13
C ASN A 232 4.63 -22.27 -2.81
N MET A 233 4.15 -21.12 -3.29
CA MET A 233 2.80 -20.63 -3.03
C MET A 233 1.82 -20.99 -4.16
N VAL A 234 2.29 -21.03 -5.40
CA VAL A 234 1.51 -21.45 -6.57
C VAL A 234 1.23 -22.96 -6.51
N GLY A 235 2.22 -23.74 -6.07
CA GLY A 235 2.17 -25.21 -6.04
C GLY A 235 2.48 -25.83 -7.40
N THR A 236 2.75 -27.14 -7.42
CA THR A 236 3.29 -27.86 -8.60
C THR A 236 2.27 -28.14 -9.71
N ARG A 237 0.98 -27.97 -9.44
CA ARG A 237 -0.12 -28.30 -10.39
C ARG A 237 -0.69 -27.08 -11.10
N ARG A 238 -0.23 -25.87 -10.77
CA ARG A 238 -0.80 -24.62 -11.29
C ARG A 238 0.28 -23.84 -12.02
N ASN A 239 -0.13 -23.20 -13.11
CA ASN A 239 0.72 -22.27 -13.85
C ASN A 239 0.70 -20.92 -13.11
N ALA A 240 1.89 -20.40 -12.83
CA ALA A 240 2.05 -19.20 -12.02
C ALA A 240 1.39 -17.99 -12.73
N PRO A 241 0.54 -17.21 -12.04
CA PRO A 241 -0.01 -15.99 -12.62
C PRO A 241 0.96 -14.84 -12.40
N PHE A 242 1.43 -14.25 -13.48
CA PHE A 242 2.19 -13.01 -13.47
C PHE A 242 1.25 -11.85 -13.80
N LEU A 243 1.22 -10.83 -12.94
CA LEU A 243 0.64 -9.55 -13.33
C LEU A 243 1.45 -8.98 -14.50
N VAL A 244 0.76 -8.65 -15.59
CA VAL A 244 1.37 -8.04 -16.77
C VAL A 244 1.93 -6.66 -16.42
N GLU A 245 2.99 -6.25 -17.10
CA GLU A 245 3.52 -4.89 -17.00
C GLU A 245 2.48 -3.85 -17.45
N GLY A 246 2.53 -2.66 -16.84
CA GLY A 246 1.67 -1.53 -17.18
C GLY A 246 0.97 -0.92 -15.98
N GLN A 247 -0.07 -0.12 -16.24
CA GLN A 247 -0.84 0.55 -15.19
C GLN A 247 -2.15 -0.19 -14.90
N HIS A 248 -2.51 -0.26 -13.62
CA HIS A 248 -3.69 -0.94 -13.11
C HIS A 248 -4.38 -0.09 -12.06
N LYS A 249 -5.71 -0.13 -12.04
CA LYS A 249 -6.53 0.53 -11.04
C LYS A 249 -6.77 -0.42 -9.87
N TYR A 250 -6.33 -0.02 -8.69
CA TYR A 250 -6.53 -0.77 -7.46
C TYR A 250 -7.35 0.04 -6.47
N ARG A 251 -8.17 -0.62 -5.65
CA ARG A 251 -8.88 0.00 -4.54
C ARG A 251 -8.45 -0.58 -3.22
N PHE A 252 -8.70 0.19 -2.18
CA PHE A 252 -8.65 -0.33 -0.84
C PHE A 252 -9.71 -1.44 -0.61
N GLY A 253 -9.34 -2.48 0.13
CA GLY A 253 -10.22 -3.61 0.45
C GLY A 253 -9.65 -4.55 1.51
N TRP A 254 -10.30 -5.69 1.71
CA TRP A 254 -9.93 -6.68 2.71
C TRP A 254 -9.34 -7.94 2.06
N HIS A 255 -8.28 -8.46 2.65
CA HIS A 255 -7.64 -9.72 2.28
C HIS A 255 -7.96 -10.83 3.29
N LYS A 256 -7.82 -12.10 2.86
CA LYS A 256 -8.22 -13.32 3.62
C LYS A 256 -9.62 -13.24 4.24
N ILE A 257 -10.56 -12.63 3.53
CA ILE A 257 -11.97 -12.44 3.92
C ILE A 257 -12.78 -13.72 4.19
N SER A 258 -12.17 -14.90 4.07
CA SER A 258 -12.76 -16.19 4.45
C SER A 258 -12.26 -16.73 5.79
N VAL A 259 -11.21 -16.14 6.38
CA VAL A 259 -10.60 -16.59 7.63
C VAL A 259 -10.45 -15.38 8.56
N GLU A 260 -11.41 -15.20 9.47
CA GLU A 260 -11.53 -14.00 10.30
C GLU A 260 -10.22 -13.57 10.96
N LYS A 261 -9.53 -14.49 11.66
CA LYS A 261 -8.24 -14.23 12.33
C LYS A 261 -7.08 -13.82 11.42
N LYS A 262 -7.27 -13.83 10.09
CA LYS A 262 -6.31 -13.43 9.08
C LYS A 262 -6.80 -12.24 8.24
N ILE A 263 -7.94 -11.63 8.56
CA ILE A 263 -8.46 -10.49 7.80
C ILE A 263 -7.60 -9.25 8.07
N TYR A 264 -7.04 -8.67 7.01
CA TYR A 264 -6.33 -7.39 7.05
C TYR A 264 -6.50 -6.59 5.77
N ARG A 265 -6.09 -5.33 5.83
CA ARG A 265 -6.23 -4.33 4.78
C ARG A 265 -5.29 -4.60 3.59
N ALA A 266 -5.79 -4.55 2.36
CA ALA A 266 -5.04 -4.76 1.12
C ALA A 266 -5.55 -3.93 -0.05
N LEU A 267 -4.74 -3.77 -1.08
CA LEU A 267 -5.21 -3.24 -2.35
C LEU A 267 -5.72 -4.40 -3.21
N LYS A 268 -6.96 -4.29 -3.70
CA LYS A 268 -7.60 -5.24 -4.61
C LYS A 268 -7.78 -4.60 -5.98
N PRO A 269 -7.88 -5.38 -7.07
CA PRO A 269 -8.33 -4.84 -8.35
C PRO A 269 -9.62 -4.01 -8.17
N TYR A 270 -9.68 -2.86 -8.83
CA TYR A 270 -10.80 -1.93 -8.69
C TYR A 270 -12.13 -2.57 -9.13
N ASP A 271 -12.12 -3.13 -10.33
CA ASP A 271 -13.22 -3.89 -10.92
C ASP A 271 -13.21 -5.34 -10.38
N PRO A 272 -14.36 -5.90 -9.97
CA PRO A 272 -14.46 -7.27 -9.45
C PRO A 272 -14.08 -8.38 -10.46
N ALA A 273 -14.05 -8.09 -11.77
CA ALA A 273 -13.53 -9.00 -12.79
C ALA A 273 -12.00 -9.10 -12.76
N GLY A 274 -11.30 -8.09 -12.22
CA GLY A 274 -9.89 -8.15 -11.90
C GLY A 274 -8.96 -7.43 -12.87
N VAL A 275 -7.71 -7.90 -12.89
CA VAL A 275 -6.61 -7.44 -13.75
C VAL A 275 -6.24 -8.51 -14.76
N ILE A 276 -5.60 -8.11 -15.85
CA ILE A 276 -5.00 -9.06 -16.80
C ILE A 276 -3.74 -9.67 -16.20
N ILE A 277 -3.60 -10.99 -16.33
CA ILE A 277 -2.40 -11.74 -16.00
C ILE A 277 -1.90 -12.55 -17.20
N LEU A 278 -0.64 -12.96 -17.14
CA LEU A 278 -0.05 -13.97 -18.01
C LEU A 278 0.23 -15.22 -17.21
N ARG A 279 -0.22 -16.38 -17.68
CA ARG A 279 0.12 -17.68 -17.05
C ARG A 279 1.44 -18.19 -17.60
N ASP A 280 2.35 -18.53 -16.70
CA ASP A 280 3.60 -19.25 -16.97
C ASP A 280 3.29 -20.68 -17.44
N LEU A 281 3.16 -20.86 -18.75
CA LEU A 281 2.69 -22.10 -19.37
C LEU A 281 3.82 -23.11 -19.53
N ASN A 282 5.06 -22.64 -19.76
CA ASN A 282 6.24 -23.50 -19.90
C ASN A 282 6.87 -23.87 -18.53
N ARG A 283 6.41 -23.26 -17.43
CA ARG A 283 6.81 -23.52 -16.04
C ARG A 283 8.29 -23.23 -15.78
N ASP A 284 8.85 -22.27 -16.48
CA ASP A 284 10.22 -21.80 -16.26
C ASP A 284 10.34 -20.74 -15.15
N HIS A 285 9.19 -20.29 -14.61
CA HIS A 285 9.10 -19.26 -13.57
C HIS A 285 9.70 -17.91 -13.98
N ALA A 286 9.69 -17.61 -15.27
CA ALA A 286 10.00 -16.32 -15.84
C ALA A 286 8.75 -15.72 -16.50
N LEU A 287 8.69 -14.39 -16.58
CA LEU A 287 7.66 -13.71 -17.36
C LEU A 287 8.21 -13.44 -18.76
N THR A 288 7.90 -14.30 -19.72
CA THR A 288 8.45 -14.14 -21.09
C THR A 288 7.35 -14.07 -22.15
N PRO A 289 7.64 -13.51 -23.34
CA PRO A 289 6.74 -13.60 -24.48
C PRO A 289 6.40 -15.04 -24.91
N HIS A 290 7.20 -16.03 -24.52
CA HIS A 290 6.94 -17.43 -24.87
C HIS A 290 5.64 -17.94 -24.24
N ASP A 291 5.27 -17.38 -23.09
CA ASP A 291 4.04 -17.74 -22.39
C ASP A 291 2.78 -17.29 -23.10
N LEU A 292 2.85 -16.28 -23.99
CA LEU A 292 1.67 -15.75 -24.71
C LEU A 292 0.91 -16.84 -25.46
N THR A 293 1.65 -17.76 -26.08
CA THR A 293 1.11 -18.86 -26.86
C THR A 293 1.98 -20.10 -26.67
N VAL A 294 1.48 -21.06 -25.91
CA VAL A 294 2.11 -22.39 -25.82
C VAL A 294 1.09 -23.42 -26.31
N ALA A 295 1.48 -24.22 -27.32
CA ALA A 295 0.64 -25.25 -27.93
C ALA A 295 -0.76 -24.76 -28.38
N GLY A 296 -0.85 -23.54 -28.91
CA GLY A 296 -2.11 -22.96 -29.41
C GLY A 296 -3.05 -22.40 -28.33
N SER A 297 -2.68 -22.47 -27.05
CA SER A 297 -3.45 -21.87 -25.95
C SER A 297 -2.97 -20.44 -25.66
N ASN A 298 -3.90 -19.49 -25.57
CA ASN A 298 -3.62 -18.14 -25.06
C ASN A 298 -3.58 -18.17 -23.52
N SER A 299 -2.55 -17.59 -22.92
CA SER A 299 -2.37 -17.55 -21.47
C SER A 299 -2.81 -16.24 -20.81
N LEU A 300 -3.21 -15.23 -21.62
CA LEU A 300 -3.80 -14.00 -21.09
C LEU A 300 -5.20 -14.27 -20.57
N GLU A 301 -5.43 -13.94 -19.31
CA GLU A 301 -6.76 -14.03 -18.70
C GLU A 301 -6.99 -12.93 -17.67
N LEU A 302 -8.26 -12.73 -17.31
CA LEU A 302 -8.65 -11.87 -16.21
C LEU A 302 -8.54 -12.63 -14.89
N ASN A 303 -8.03 -11.95 -13.85
CA ASN A 303 -7.89 -12.51 -12.53
C ASN A 303 -8.18 -11.47 -11.44
N ASN A 304 -9.16 -11.76 -10.59
CA ASN A 304 -9.60 -10.85 -9.52
C ASN A 304 -8.93 -11.11 -8.17
N SER A 305 -7.98 -12.05 -8.11
CA SER A 305 -7.32 -12.47 -6.88
C SER A 305 -5.91 -11.89 -6.70
N ILE A 306 -5.40 -11.19 -7.71
CA ILE A 306 -4.08 -10.52 -7.69
C ILE A 306 -4.19 -9.22 -6.88
N ASN A 307 -3.92 -9.32 -5.58
CA ASN A 307 -3.93 -8.18 -4.66
C ASN A 307 -2.51 -7.62 -4.45
N ILE A 308 -2.40 -6.43 -3.85
CA ILE A 308 -1.15 -5.90 -3.29
C ILE A 308 -1.29 -5.93 -1.76
N HIS A 309 -0.43 -6.68 -1.07
CA HIS A 309 -0.63 -6.97 0.35
C HIS A 309 0.66 -7.19 1.16
N TRP A 310 0.51 -7.24 2.48
CA TRP A 310 1.61 -7.47 3.42
C TRP A 310 2.20 -8.89 3.38
N SER A 311 3.53 -9.03 3.52
CA SER A 311 4.28 -10.31 3.56
C SER A 311 5.05 -10.58 4.86
N GLY A 312 4.58 -10.06 5.99
CA GLY A 312 5.35 -10.15 7.25
C GLY A 312 6.60 -9.27 7.20
N MET A 313 7.68 -9.71 7.86
CA MET A 313 8.99 -9.03 7.87
C MET A 313 9.90 -9.39 6.68
N GLY A 314 9.38 -10.07 5.66
CA GLY A 314 10.16 -10.36 4.44
C GLY A 314 11.09 -11.56 4.52
N GLN A 315 10.97 -12.41 5.56
CA GLN A 315 11.70 -13.69 5.65
C GLN A 315 11.30 -14.69 4.55
N SER A 316 10.12 -14.51 3.95
CA SER A 316 9.65 -15.33 2.83
C SER A 316 8.73 -14.56 1.89
N ASN A 317 8.72 -14.97 0.62
CA ASN A 317 7.80 -14.47 -0.41
C ASN A 317 6.52 -15.31 -0.34
N TRP A 318 5.42 -14.66 0.06
CA TRP A 318 4.08 -15.28 0.20
C TRP A 318 3.17 -15.01 -0.99
N SER A 319 3.73 -14.60 -2.12
CA SER A 319 2.97 -14.34 -3.34
C SER A 319 2.62 -15.64 -4.06
N ALA A 320 1.33 -15.89 -4.30
CA ALA A 320 0.86 -16.84 -5.32
C ALA A 320 0.54 -16.14 -6.66
N GLY A 321 1.17 -14.98 -6.91
CA GLY A 321 0.90 -14.02 -8.00
C GLY A 321 0.48 -12.63 -7.52
N CYS A 322 0.19 -12.47 -6.22
CA CYS A 322 -0.03 -11.15 -5.63
C CYS A 322 1.26 -10.31 -5.63
N GLN A 323 1.12 -9.01 -5.49
CA GLN A 323 2.24 -8.14 -5.19
C GLN A 323 2.36 -8.07 -3.66
N VAL A 324 3.55 -8.27 -3.12
CA VAL A 324 3.73 -8.35 -1.68
C VAL A 324 4.75 -7.34 -1.18
N ILE A 325 4.43 -6.66 -0.08
CA ILE A 325 5.24 -5.60 0.51
C ILE A 325 5.66 -6.01 1.93
N VAL A 326 6.93 -5.81 2.23
CA VAL A 326 7.55 -6.18 3.50
C VAL A 326 7.33 -5.11 4.56
N GLY A 327 6.94 -5.53 5.76
CA GLY A 327 6.69 -4.66 6.90
C GLY A 327 7.92 -4.29 7.74
N LYS A 328 9.11 -4.81 7.41
CA LYS A 328 10.32 -4.69 8.25
C LYS A 328 10.84 -3.25 8.32
N ASN A 329 10.92 -2.56 7.20
CA ASN A 329 11.46 -1.20 7.09
C ASN A 329 11.01 -0.56 5.77
N TYR A 330 11.24 0.74 5.62
CA TYR A 330 11.00 1.52 4.41
C TYR A 330 11.99 2.69 4.34
N ILE A 331 12.02 3.41 3.22
CA ILE A 331 12.73 4.68 3.09
C ILE A 331 11.68 5.80 3.07
N ASN A 332 11.83 6.78 3.98
CA ASN A 332 10.90 7.90 4.12
C ASN A 332 11.09 8.99 3.03
N ASN A 333 10.29 10.05 3.11
CA ASN A 333 10.36 11.23 2.23
C ASN A 333 11.66 12.02 2.32
N LYS A 334 12.52 11.76 3.32
CA LYS A 334 13.85 12.35 3.49
C LYS A 334 14.98 11.44 3.00
N ASN A 335 14.64 10.33 2.34
CA ASN A 335 15.58 9.30 1.88
C ASN A 335 16.33 8.58 3.03
N GLU A 336 15.72 8.55 4.22
CA GLU A 336 16.24 7.91 5.43
C GLU A 336 15.60 6.52 5.60
N LEU A 337 16.39 5.55 6.04
CA LEU A 337 15.91 4.21 6.36
C LEU A 337 15.18 4.25 7.71
N VAL A 338 13.92 3.82 7.70
CA VAL A 338 13.10 3.69 8.90
C VAL A 338 12.93 2.23 9.25
N ASP A 339 13.44 1.82 10.42
CA ASP A 339 13.29 0.45 10.92
C ASP A 339 11.98 0.29 11.73
N CYS A 340 11.21 -0.73 11.37
CA CYS A 340 9.99 -1.16 12.05
C CYS A 340 10.15 -2.53 12.73
N SER A 341 11.33 -3.17 12.65
CA SER A 341 11.55 -4.57 13.05
C SER A 341 11.12 -4.91 14.48
N LYS A 342 11.21 -3.95 15.40
CA LYS A 342 10.84 -4.12 16.83
C LYS A 342 9.35 -4.39 17.04
N PHE A 343 8.48 -3.88 16.17
CA PHE A 343 7.03 -4.02 16.27
C PHE A 343 6.40 -4.65 15.02
N ALA A 344 7.16 -4.86 13.95
CA ALA A 344 6.68 -5.56 12.76
C ALA A 344 6.44 -7.04 13.07
N SER A 345 5.27 -7.52 12.67
CA SER A 345 4.90 -8.92 12.78
C SER A 345 5.55 -9.76 11.67
N THR A 346 5.98 -10.98 11.99
CA THR A 346 6.43 -11.95 10.98
C THR A 346 5.28 -12.76 10.39
N ALA A 347 4.14 -12.86 11.10
CA ALA A 347 3.02 -13.73 10.72
C ALA A 347 1.71 -13.32 11.39
N TYR A 348 0.59 -13.79 10.84
CA TYR A 348 -0.76 -13.51 11.37
C TYR A 348 -0.92 -13.77 12.87
N SER A 349 -0.29 -14.82 13.39
CA SER A 349 -0.38 -15.18 14.82
C SER A 349 0.18 -14.11 15.75
N GLN A 350 1.19 -13.33 15.32
CA GLN A 350 1.81 -12.32 16.17
C GLN A 350 1.05 -11.00 16.19
N LEU A 351 0.13 -10.76 15.24
CA LEU A 351 -0.81 -9.63 15.33
C LEU A 351 -1.74 -9.79 16.54
N ASN A 352 -1.90 -11.03 17.03
CA ASN A 352 -2.84 -11.38 18.10
C ASN A 352 -2.17 -11.64 19.44
N SER A 353 -0.84 -11.62 19.48
CA SER A 353 -0.12 -11.79 20.73
C SER A 353 -0.12 -10.48 21.53
N ALA A 354 0.01 -10.59 22.85
CA ALA A 354 0.08 -9.45 23.77
C ALA A 354 1.23 -8.45 23.45
N SER A 355 2.17 -8.81 22.57
CA SER A 355 3.39 -8.06 22.22
C SER A 355 3.20 -6.85 21.28
N LYS A 356 1.98 -6.32 21.15
CA LYS A 356 1.67 -5.06 20.41
C LYS A 356 2.27 -4.98 18.99
N LYS A 357 2.31 -6.09 18.24
CA LYS A 357 2.86 -6.07 16.88
C LYS A 357 1.87 -5.52 15.88
N THR A 358 2.39 -4.90 14.83
CA THR A 358 1.63 -4.37 13.70
C THR A 358 2.20 -4.89 12.38
N LYS A 359 1.67 -4.44 11.25
CA LYS A 359 2.23 -4.74 9.91
C LYS A 359 3.43 -3.85 9.53
N GLY A 360 3.91 -3.01 10.45
CA GLY A 360 5.11 -2.20 10.29
C GLY A 360 5.01 -1.24 9.10
N ALA A 361 6.04 -1.24 8.23
CA ALA A 361 6.10 -0.39 7.05
C ALA A 361 4.87 -0.49 6.13
N TYR A 362 4.20 -1.65 6.10
CA TYR A 362 2.98 -1.81 5.31
C TYR A 362 1.80 -0.98 5.85
N ASN A 363 1.72 -0.76 7.17
CA ASN A 363 0.73 0.16 7.73
C ASN A 363 1.00 1.59 7.26
N VAL A 364 2.26 2.03 7.24
CA VAL A 364 2.62 3.37 6.73
C VAL A 364 2.15 3.56 5.29
N LEU A 365 2.42 2.60 4.41
CA LEU A 365 1.91 2.62 3.03
C LEU A 365 0.38 2.72 2.97
N ALA A 366 -0.32 1.85 3.70
CA ALA A 366 -1.79 1.81 3.67
C ALA A 366 -2.41 3.08 4.26
N ASP A 367 -1.85 3.60 5.34
CA ASP A 367 -2.36 4.77 6.04
C ASP A 367 -2.07 6.06 5.25
N LEU A 368 -0.90 6.18 4.62
CA LEU A 368 -0.62 7.29 3.68
C LEU A 368 -1.63 7.30 2.53
N ILE A 369 -1.91 6.15 1.92
CA ILE A 369 -2.93 6.06 0.86
C ILE A 369 -4.29 6.52 1.39
N VAL A 370 -4.73 5.99 2.53
CA VAL A 370 -6.06 6.31 3.11
C VAL A 370 -6.19 7.79 3.47
N CYS A 371 -5.19 8.37 4.15
CA CYS A 371 -5.29 9.74 4.66
C CYS A 371 -5.10 10.82 3.59
N TYR A 372 -4.39 10.51 2.50
CA TYR A 372 -4.05 11.48 1.45
C TYR A 372 -4.85 11.30 0.16
N SER A 373 -5.69 10.25 0.07
CA SER A 373 -6.63 10.11 -1.04
C SER A 373 -7.62 11.27 -1.07
N LYS A 374 -7.92 11.78 -2.26
CA LYS A 374 -8.91 12.85 -2.42
C LYS A 374 -10.31 12.37 -2.02
N PRO A 375 -11.18 13.27 -1.51
CA PRO A 375 -12.59 12.95 -1.31
C PRO A 375 -13.22 12.40 -2.59
N GLY A 376 -13.92 11.27 -2.47
CA GLY A 376 -14.57 10.60 -3.61
C GLY A 376 -13.63 9.73 -4.47
N VAL A 377 -12.32 9.77 -4.25
CA VAL A 377 -11.35 8.88 -4.93
C VAL A 377 -11.07 7.69 -4.01
N ASP A 378 -11.52 6.50 -4.43
CA ASP A 378 -11.33 5.26 -3.68
C ASP A 378 -10.36 4.28 -4.36
N TYR A 379 -9.44 4.82 -5.18
CA TYR A 379 -8.45 4.06 -5.93
C TYR A 379 -7.04 4.61 -5.83
N VAL A 380 -6.08 3.77 -6.21
CA VAL A 380 -4.67 4.08 -6.45
C VAL A 380 -4.32 3.57 -7.85
N LEU A 381 -3.51 4.34 -8.58
CA LEU A 381 -2.93 3.90 -9.84
C LEU A 381 -1.65 3.11 -9.53
N TYR A 382 -1.70 1.80 -9.75
CA TYR A 382 -0.55 0.92 -9.60
C TYR A 382 0.14 0.73 -10.94
N THR A 383 1.40 1.15 -11.06
CA THR A 383 2.19 0.95 -12.28
C THR A 383 3.25 -0.10 -12.01
N LEU A 384 3.25 -1.19 -12.77
CA LEU A 384 4.27 -2.22 -12.72
C LEU A 384 5.20 -2.05 -13.92
N GLY A 385 6.40 -1.56 -13.66
CA GLY A 385 7.46 -1.38 -14.65
C GLY A 385 8.56 -2.42 -14.49
N ARG A 386 9.41 -2.54 -15.52
CA ARG A 386 10.64 -3.31 -15.42
C ARG A 386 11.78 -2.45 -14.89
N GLU A 387 12.80 -3.08 -14.32
CA GLU A 387 14.01 -2.40 -13.87
C GLU A 387 14.68 -1.60 -15.00
N GLU A 388 14.69 -2.12 -16.23
CA GLU A 388 15.28 -1.48 -17.40
C GLU A 388 14.57 -0.17 -17.78
N SER A 389 13.30 0.01 -17.39
CA SER A 389 12.58 1.27 -17.62
C SER A 389 13.23 2.45 -16.90
N LEU A 390 13.99 2.21 -15.83
CA LEU A 390 14.72 3.24 -15.09
C LEU A 390 15.79 3.95 -15.93
N ASP A 391 16.31 3.29 -16.97
CA ASP A 391 17.32 3.87 -17.87
C ASP A 391 16.75 4.91 -18.84
N LEU A 392 15.42 5.08 -18.89
CA LEU A 392 14.78 6.12 -19.71
C LEU A 392 14.99 7.55 -19.16
N ASP A 393 15.44 7.69 -17.90
CA ASP A 393 15.81 8.98 -17.32
C ASP A 393 17.11 8.88 -16.51
N ALA A 394 18.07 9.73 -16.85
CA ALA A 394 19.41 9.75 -16.27
C ALA A 394 19.43 10.08 -14.76
N ASN A 395 18.36 10.63 -14.19
CA ASN A 395 18.25 10.83 -12.74
C ASN A 395 18.09 9.50 -11.96
N PHE A 396 17.71 8.41 -12.62
CA PHE A 396 17.53 7.09 -12.01
C PHE A 396 18.64 6.13 -12.46
N GLY A 397 18.54 5.65 -13.69
CA GLY A 397 19.42 4.61 -14.24
C GLY A 397 19.31 3.25 -13.54
N SER A 398 19.99 2.27 -14.12
CA SER A 398 19.98 0.85 -13.72
C SER A 398 20.34 0.57 -12.25
N ASN A 399 21.09 1.46 -11.59
CA ASN A 399 21.52 1.25 -10.21
C ASN A 399 20.52 1.76 -9.17
N TYR A 400 19.47 2.49 -9.56
CA TYR A 400 18.57 3.14 -8.61
C TYR A 400 17.84 2.13 -7.72
N ALA A 401 17.24 1.09 -8.32
CA ALA A 401 16.48 0.08 -7.57
C ALA A 401 17.40 -0.70 -6.63
N ILE A 402 18.54 -1.16 -7.14
CA ILE A 402 19.58 -1.86 -6.38
C ILE A 402 20.07 -1.01 -5.20
N SER A 403 20.31 0.28 -5.39
CA SER A 403 20.81 1.17 -4.34
C SER A 403 19.78 1.36 -3.21
N ALA A 404 18.49 1.51 -3.54
CA ALA A 404 17.42 1.57 -2.55
C ALA A 404 17.28 0.23 -1.80
N LEU A 405 17.34 -0.89 -2.51
CA LEU A 405 17.25 -2.22 -1.92
C LEU A 405 18.44 -2.56 -1.03
N ARG A 406 19.66 -2.15 -1.38
CA ARG A 406 20.84 -2.30 -0.50
C ARG A 406 20.66 -1.60 0.84
N LYS A 407 19.99 -0.45 0.88
CA LYS A 407 19.67 0.23 2.15
C LYS A 407 18.67 -0.57 3.00
N MET A 408 17.65 -1.15 2.37
CA MET A 408 16.53 -1.79 3.08
C MET A 408 16.76 -3.28 3.41
N ASN A 409 17.37 -4.01 2.48
CA ASN A 409 17.57 -5.45 2.52
C ASN A 409 18.89 -5.87 1.83
N PRO A 410 20.05 -5.53 2.42
CA PRO A 410 21.36 -5.83 1.82
C PRO A 410 21.59 -7.33 1.58
N SER A 411 20.93 -8.22 2.34
CA SER A 411 21.08 -9.67 2.20
C SER A 411 20.41 -10.28 0.96
N ALA A 412 19.56 -9.55 0.24
CA ALA A 412 18.88 -10.07 -0.95
C ALA A 412 19.46 -9.57 -2.28
N ILE A 413 20.52 -8.76 -2.25
CA ILE A 413 21.10 -8.09 -3.41
C ILE A 413 22.45 -8.67 -3.78
#